data_AF-A0A7U9RFW3-F1
#
_entry.id   AF-A0A7U9RFW3-F1
#
_cell.length_a   1.000
_cell.length_b   1.000
_cell.length_c   1.000
_cell.angle_alpha   90.00
_cell.angle_beta   90.00
_cell.angle_gamma   90.00
#
_symmetry.space_group_name_H-M   'P 1'
#
loop_
_entity.id
_entity.type
_entity.pdbx_description
1 polymer ?
#
loop_
_entity_poly.entity_id
_entity_poly.type
_entity_poly.pdbx_seq_one_letter_code
_entity_poly.pdbx_strand_id
1 'polypeptide(L)'
;MKKRFLNVLIAGVSGICVLTGCQKAPEASADRGVYHAKSSLESEVENIVAEGSDGNTAGTDEAMQGGNYDALVGTEENGIWICAKVPDVPQTVQTLSLRERDDWDKDRLRVLLDSENGNIQDITAEYLSQREKELSEMNEEDKPVEWLKFGDDSLMILSDGHKEASFVRNTSVSYVDEMLKKNCDAIYKKAPEIDVTGDSEAASSQFPISRAKEILLEKIAVLDIGEIHIFRALYYELDGTAFYELSFTPSYETIGVASEFGQIVPGEVQPRGTAWITKDGIATMNLEDYCGKIMERSEAGNILTFSQVTDILEKYLENNTICGNSKAKLMRAELVYYPTLREAELILTPAWHICIPLNEMMDAMESGDKAWQEAVANGAAWNIYLDAVTGKLIKVE
;
A
#
# COMPACT_ATOMS: atom_id res chain seq x y z
N MET A 1 38.51 63.05 23.59
CA MET A 1 38.84 61.98 22.62
C MET A 1 37.90 62.13 21.43
N LYS A 2 38.36 62.67 20.29
CA LYS A 2 38.75 61.94 19.06
C LYS A 2 37.67 60.94 18.58
N LYS A 3 37.22 60.90 17.32
CA LYS A 3 37.24 61.74 16.11
C LYS A 3 36.31 60.99 15.12
N ARG A 4 35.48 61.70 14.34
CA ARG A 4 34.82 61.20 13.11
C ARG A 4 35.83 60.55 12.18
N PHE A 5 35.45 59.55 11.37
CA PHE A 5 36.01 59.14 10.05
C PHE A 5 35.36 57.78 9.66
N LEU A 6 35.02 57.42 8.42
CA LEU A 6 35.12 58.00 7.08
C LEU A 6 34.33 57.08 6.11
N ASN A 7 33.57 57.64 5.15
CA ASN A 7 33.16 56.96 3.93
C ASN A 7 34.40 56.71 3.04
N VAL A 8 34.62 55.49 2.53
CA VAL A 8 35.54 55.27 1.40
C VAL A 8 34.91 54.33 0.38
N LEU A 9 34.56 54.91 -0.76
CA LEU A 9 34.44 54.29 -2.09
C LEU A 9 35.84 54.26 -2.73
N ILE A 10 36.36 53.09 -3.11
CA ILE A 10 37.43 52.90 -4.13
C ILE A 10 37.18 51.49 -4.73
N ALA A 11 36.50 51.36 -5.88
CA ALA A 11 37.00 51.46 -7.26
C ALA A 11 37.63 50.15 -7.80
N GLY A 12 36.91 49.54 -8.74
CA GLY A 12 37.43 49.03 -10.02
C GLY A 12 38.53 47.97 -10.00
N VAL A 13 38.13 46.71 -10.14
CA VAL A 13 38.80 45.82 -11.11
C VAL A 13 37.74 45.41 -12.11
N SER A 14 37.77 46.09 -13.26
CA SER A 14 37.10 45.69 -14.48
C SER A 14 37.72 44.38 -14.97
N GLY A 15 37.22 43.26 -14.46
CA GLY A 15 37.35 41.97 -15.10
C GLY A 15 36.36 41.92 -16.26
N ILE A 16 36.84 42.22 -17.45
CA ILE A 16 36.13 41.96 -18.70
C ILE A 16 35.96 40.44 -18.81
N CYS A 17 34.81 39.91 -18.36
CA CYS A 17 34.33 38.60 -18.79
C CYS A 17 33.53 38.82 -20.07
N VAL A 18 34.25 38.63 -21.17
CA VAL A 18 33.70 38.50 -22.51
C VAL A 18 32.88 37.20 -22.55
N LEU A 19 31.60 37.33 -22.92
CA LEU A 19 30.78 36.36 -23.65
C LEU A 19 30.13 35.16 -22.93
N THR A 20 28.87 34.99 -23.36
CA THR A 20 28.07 33.78 -23.58
C THR A 20 27.39 33.11 -22.38
N GLY A 21 26.06 33.18 -22.43
CA GLY A 21 25.13 32.29 -21.74
C GLY A 21 24.34 33.01 -20.67
N CYS A 22 23.13 33.48 -21.00
CA CYS A 22 22.07 33.45 -20.00
C CYS A 22 21.91 31.97 -19.62
N GLN A 23 22.57 31.53 -18.55
CA GLN A 23 22.22 30.27 -17.93
C GLN A 23 20.76 30.40 -17.52
N LYS A 24 19.91 29.57 -18.13
CA LYS A 24 18.51 29.40 -17.74
C LYS A 24 18.51 29.25 -16.22
N ALA A 25 17.66 30.01 -15.52
CA ALA A 25 17.54 29.86 -14.07
C ALA A 25 17.30 28.38 -13.75
N PRO A 26 17.95 27.82 -12.70
CA PRO A 26 17.73 26.42 -12.34
C PRO A 26 16.23 26.22 -12.14
N GLU A 27 15.69 25.22 -12.83
CA GLU A 27 14.28 24.87 -12.72
C GLU A 27 14.01 24.41 -11.28
N ALA A 28 12.87 24.78 -10.74
CA ALA A 28 12.45 24.36 -9.41
C ALA A 28 11.51 23.16 -9.55
N SER A 29 11.74 22.15 -8.71
CA SER A 29 10.83 21.02 -8.51
C SER A 29 10.27 21.12 -7.08
N ALA A 30 9.17 20.42 -6.81
CA ALA A 30 8.59 20.35 -5.49
C ALA A 30 8.26 18.91 -5.13
N ASP A 31 8.68 18.49 -3.94
CA ASP A 31 8.29 17.21 -3.37
C ASP A 31 7.59 17.43 -2.04
N ARG A 32 6.35 16.92 -1.92
CA ARG A 32 5.55 17.02 -0.68
C ARG A 32 5.50 18.45 -0.10
N GLY A 33 5.49 19.48 -0.96
CA GLY A 33 5.46 20.89 -0.57
C GLY A 33 6.83 21.53 -0.28
N VAL A 34 7.93 20.78 -0.37
CA VAL A 34 9.31 21.29 -0.25
C VAL A 34 9.86 21.59 -1.64
N TYR A 35 10.28 22.82 -1.87
CA TYR A 35 10.90 23.24 -3.13
C TYR A 35 12.39 22.93 -3.14
N HIS A 36 12.87 22.35 -4.24
CA HIS A 36 14.28 22.07 -4.47
C HIS A 36 14.69 22.42 -5.90
N ALA A 37 16.00 22.54 -6.13
CA ALA A 37 16.53 22.67 -7.48
C ALA A 37 16.35 21.35 -8.21
N LYS A 38 15.70 21.41 -9.38
CA LYS A 38 15.43 20.26 -10.22
C LYS A 38 16.74 19.61 -10.68
N SER A 39 16.84 18.31 -10.49
CA SER A 39 18.00 17.51 -10.88
C SER A 39 17.98 17.13 -12.37
N SER A 40 19.13 16.69 -12.89
CA SER A 40 19.20 16.14 -14.24
C SER A 40 18.35 14.87 -14.39
N LEU A 41 18.38 14.00 -13.38
CA LEU A 41 17.59 12.77 -13.36
C LEU A 41 16.08 13.06 -13.40
N GLU A 42 15.58 14.02 -12.62
CA GLU A 42 14.17 14.44 -12.71
C GLU A 42 13.81 14.94 -14.11
N SER A 43 14.72 15.65 -14.77
CA SER A 43 14.49 16.14 -16.14
C SER A 43 14.48 15.00 -17.16
N GLU A 44 15.33 13.99 -17.00
CA GLU A 44 15.36 12.80 -17.86
C GLU A 44 14.09 11.95 -17.71
N VAL A 45 13.63 11.75 -16.47
CA VAL A 45 12.37 11.04 -16.19
C VAL A 45 11.18 11.80 -16.82
N GLU A 46 11.09 13.11 -16.62
CA GLU A 46 10.02 13.92 -17.21
C GLU A 46 10.04 13.89 -18.76
N ASN A 47 11.22 13.82 -19.38
CA ASN A 47 11.31 13.69 -20.84
C ASN A 47 10.73 12.35 -21.33
N ILE A 48 11.03 11.24 -20.65
CA ILE A 48 10.46 9.92 -21.00
C ILE A 48 8.94 9.91 -20.85
N VAL A 49 8.43 10.54 -19.78
CA VAL A 49 6.99 10.71 -19.53
C VAL A 49 6.34 11.50 -20.69
N ALA A 50 6.98 12.59 -21.12
CA ALA A 50 6.48 13.43 -22.21
C ALA A 50 6.53 12.75 -23.59
N GLU A 51 7.63 12.06 -23.92
CA GLU A 51 7.84 11.41 -25.22
C GLU A 51 6.80 10.32 -25.52
N GLY A 52 6.37 9.56 -24.51
CA GLY A 52 5.31 8.56 -24.69
C GLY A 52 3.90 9.14 -24.89
N SER A 53 3.69 10.41 -24.53
CA SER A 53 2.39 11.09 -24.71
C SER A 53 2.12 11.51 -26.16
N ASP A 54 3.15 11.56 -27.02
CA ASP A 54 3.09 12.03 -28.41
C ASP A 54 2.64 10.94 -29.42
N GLY A 55 2.12 9.80 -28.96
CA GLY A 55 1.33 8.86 -29.78
C GLY A 55 2.07 8.05 -30.84
N ASN A 56 3.41 8.10 -30.89
CA ASN A 56 4.22 7.44 -31.93
C ASN A 56 4.85 6.10 -31.52
N THR A 57 4.65 5.60 -30.30
CA THR A 57 5.20 4.32 -29.79
C THR A 57 4.19 3.17 -29.74
N ALA A 58 2.97 3.36 -30.27
CA ALA A 58 1.86 2.41 -30.17
C ALA A 58 2.13 0.98 -30.72
N GLY A 59 3.17 0.79 -31.52
CA GLY A 59 3.45 -0.50 -32.18
C GLY A 59 4.13 -1.58 -31.32
N THR A 60 4.85 -1.21 -30.25
CA THR A 60 5.58 -2.14 -29.37
C THR A 60 4.95 -2.28 -27.99
N ASP A 61 4.26 -1.24 -27.50
CA ASP A 61 3.69 -1.19 -26.15
C ASP A 61 2.35 -1.93 -26.02
N GLU A 62 1.52 -1.94 -27.08
CA GLU A 62 0.28 -2.73 -27.13
C GLU A 62 0.56 -4.25 -27.05
N ALA A 63 1.77 -4.69 -27.40
CA ALA A 63 2.18 -6.10 -27.29
C ALA A 63 2.70 -6.48 -25.90
N MET A 64 3.09 -5.51 -25.06
CA MET A 64 3.58 -5.75 -23.71
C MET A 64 2.48 -5.69 -22.65
N GLN A 65 1.44 -4.88 -22.83
CA GLN A 65 0.27 -4.88 -21.94
C GLN A 65 -0.51 -6.20 -22.06
N GLY A 66 -0.85 -6.81 -20.92
CA GLY A 66 -1.50 -8.12 -20.86
C GLY A 66 -0.58 -9.32 -21.16
N GLY A 67 0.69 -9.07 -21.48
CA GLY A 67 1.70 -10.07 -21.82
C GLY A 67 2.63 -10.44 -20.66
N ASN A 68 3.56 -11.36 -20.92
CA ASN A 68 4.67 -11.66 -20.01
C ASN A 68 5.88 -10.82 -20.41
N TYR A 69 6.48 -10.12 -19.44
CA TYR A 69 7.76 -9.44 -19.58
C TYR A 69 8.85 -10.30 -18.94
N ASP A 70 9.91 -10.59 -19.70
CA ASP A 70 11.07 -11.38 -19.24
C ASP A 70 12.35 -10.78 -19.82
N ALA A 71 12.90 -9.77 -19.15
CA ALA A 71 14.12 -9.09 -19.60
C ALA A 71 14.88 -8.40 -18.46
N LEU A 72 16.18 -8.17 -18.71
CA LEU A 72 17.06 -7.36 -17.88
C LEU A 72 16.87 -5.88 -18.22
N VAL A 73 16.65 -5.05 -17.20
CA VAL A 73 16.69 -3.59 -17.27
C VAL A 73 18.01 -3.11 -16.66
N GLY A 74 18.75 -2.26 -17.36
CA GLY A 74 20.10 -1.83 -16.98
C GLY A 74 21.20 -2.81 -17.41
N THR A 75 22.31 -2.85 -16.66
CA THR A 75 23.49 -3.67 -17.01
C THR A 75 23.57 -4.97 -16.23
N GLU A 76 24.49 -5.87 -16.58
CA GLU A 76 24.71 -7.09 -15.80
C GLU A 76 25.21 -6.80 -14.38
N GLU A 77 26.00 -5.72 -14.21
CA GLU A 77 26.57 -5.32 -12.92
C GLU A 77 25.58 -4.56 -12.03
N ASN A 78 24.70 -3.75 -12.63
CA ASN A 78 23.72 -2.93 -11.92
C ASN A 78 22.38 -2.87 -12.67
N GLY A 79 21.75 -4.03 -12.79
CA GLY A 79 20.46 -4.18 -13.45
C GLY A 79 19.47 -4.99 -12.63
N ILE A 80 18.20 -4.94 -13.01
CA ILE A 80 17.12 -5.72 -12.39
C ILE A 80 16.51 -6.62 -13.46
N TRP A 81 16.31 -7.90 -13.14
CA TRP A 81 15.63 -8.82 -14.03
C TRP A 81 14.14 -8.81 -13.70
N ILE A 82 13.29 -8.41 -14.65
CA ILE A 82 11.83 -8.45 -14.47
C ILE A 82 11.30 -9.65 -15.26
N CYS A 83 10.60 -10.53 -14.56
CA CYS A 83 10.00 -11.77 -15.06
C CYS A 83 8.56 -11.86 -14.54
N ALA A 84 7.70 -10.97 -15.05
CA ALA A 84 6.36 -10.76 -14.52
C ALA A 84 5.32 -10.70 -15.64
N LYS A 85 4.07 -11.05 -15.30
CA LYS A 85 2.93 -10.73 -16.15
C LYS A 85 2.60 -9.24 -15.99
N VAL A 86 2.56 -8.51 -17.08
CA VAL A 86 2.16 -7.10 -17.09
C VAL A 86 0.63 -7.02 -17.17
N PRO A 87 -0.04 -6.33 -16.23
CA PRO A 87 -1.48 -6.24 -16.23
C PRO A 87 -1.99 -5.36 -17.38
N ASP A 88 -3.22 -5.62 -17.81
CA ASP A 88 -3.99 -4.65 -18.57
C ASP A 88 -4.38 -3.50 -17.63
N VAL A 89 -3.97 -2.27 -17.97
CA VAL A 89 -4.21 -1.09 -17.14
C VAL A 89 -5.12 -0.09 -17.87
N PRO A 90 -5.92 0.71 -17.14
CA PRO A 90 -6.66 1.79 -17.77
C PRO A 90 -5.71 2.82 -18.40
N GLN A 91 -6.18 3.57 -19.39
CA GLN A 91 -5.36 4.63 -20.02
C GLN A 91 -5.08 5.79 -19.05
N THR A 92 -6.04 6.07 -18.18
CA THR A 92 -5.97 7.18 -17.23
C THR A 92 -6.39 6.74 -15.85
N VAL A 93 -5.81 7.36 -14.83
CA VAL A 93 -6.12 7.10 -13.43
C VAL A 93 -6.11 8.40 -12.62
N GLN A 94 -6.86 8.42 -11.53
CA GLN A 94 -6.94 9.56 -10.63
C GLN A 94 -6.25 9.24 -9.32
N THR A 95 -5.59 10.23 -8.74
CA THR A 95 -5.21 10.23 -7.33
C THR A 95 -6.46 10.47 -6.49
N LEU A 96 -6.62 9.71 -5.39
CA LEU A 96 -7.76 9.82 -4.49
C LEU A 96 -7.30 10.46 -3.16
N SER A 97 -8.12 11.35 -2.61
CA SER A 97 -7.96 11.84 -1.23
C SER A 97 -9.08 11.29 -0.35
N LEU A 98 -8.70 10.69 0.77
CA LEU A 98 -9.60 10.09 1.73
C LEU A 98 -9.51 10.81 3.08
N ARG A 99 -10.64 10.94 3.77
CA ARG A 99 -10.75 11.42 5.16
C ARG A 99 -11.49 10.42 6.04
N GLU A 100 -11.43 10.64 7.35
CA GLU A 100 -12.28 9.96 8.31
C GLU A 100 -13.76 10.07 7.94
N ARG A 101 -14.53 9.05 8.30
CA ARG A 101 -15.95 9.00 7.97
C ARG A 101 -16.78 9.82 8.96
N ASP A 102 -17.56 10.73 8.42
CA ASP A 102 -18.55 11.52 9.16
C ASP A 102 -19.95 10.88 9.17
N ASP A 103 -20.11 9.77 8.45
CA ASP A 103 -21.36 9.05 8.22
C ASP A 103 -21.44 7.70 8.96
N TRP A 104 -20.53 7.47 9.91
CA TRP A 104 -20.52 6.29 10.75
C TRP A 104 -21.12 6.58 12.12
N ASP A 105 -22.23 5.93 12.41
CA ASP A 105 -22.98 6.11 13.65
C ASP A 105 -23.37 4.76 14.27
N LYS A 106 -24.06 4.85 15.41
CA LYS A 106 -24.52 3.70 16.18
C LYS A 106 -25.52 2.83 15.42
N ASP A 107 -26.31 3.40 14.52
CA ASP A 107 -27.30 2.65 13.77
C ASP A 107 -26.61 1.84 12.67
N ARG A 108 -25.62 2.41 11.98
CA ARG A 108 -24.77 1.69 11.03
C ARG A 108 -23.96 0.59 11.72
N LEU A 109 -23.39 0.85 12.91
CA LEU A 109 -22.70 -0.17 13.70
C LEU A 109 -23.64 -1.30 14.13
N ARG A 110 -24.91 -0.99 14.45
CA ARG A 110 -25.92 -1.99 14.78
C ARG A 110 -26.22 -2.90 13.59
N VAL A 111 -26.32 -2.34 12.38
CA VAL A 111 -26.50 -3.12 11.15
C VAL A 111 -25.29 -4.03 10.91
N LEU A 112 -24.07 -3.53 11.10
CA LEU A 112 -22.87 -4.35 10.99
C LEU A 112 -22.83 -5.48 12.03
N LEU A 113 -23.22 -5.21 13.28
CA LEU A 113 -23.25 -6.22 14.34
C LEU A 113 -24.16 -7.40 13.95
N ASP A 114 -25.27 -7.14 13.26
CA ASP A 114 -26.20 -8.16 12.76
C ASP A 114 -26.61 -9.15 13.85
N SER A 115 -27.12 -8.59 14.95
CA SER A 115 -27.57 -9.35 16.12
C SER A 115 -28.97 -9.92 15.91
N GLU A 116 -29.11 -11.21 16.16
CA GLU A 116 -30.40 -11.91 16.14
C GLU A 116 -31.18 -11.73 17.47
N ASN A 117 -30.46 -11.46 18.57
CA ASN A 117 -31.00 -11.53 19.93
C ASN A 117 -31.59 -10.21 20.44
N GLY A 118 -31.49 -9.12 19.68
CA GLY A 118 -32.13 -7.81 19.95
C GLY A 118 -31.65 -7.06 21.20
N ASN A 119 -30.96 -7.72 22.14
CA ASN A 119 -30.42 -7.13 23.36
C ASN A 119 -29.01 -6.58 23.14
N ILE A 120 -28.92 -5.50 22.36
CA ILE A 120 -27.65 -4.87 21.98
C ILE A 120 -27.28 -3.82 23.01
N GLN A 121 -26.09 -3.95 23.58
CA GLN A 121 -25.52 -3.04 24.57
C GLN A 121 -24.38 -2.23 23.96
N ASP A 122 -24.21 -1.01 24.47
CA ASP A 122 -23.08 -0.15 24.16
C ASP A 122 -22.07 -0.29 25.28
N ILE A 123 -20.95 -0.95 24.98
CA ILE A 123 -19.92 -1.31 25.97
C ILE A 123 -18.71 -0.38 25.90
N THR A 124 -18.80 0.71 25.14
CA THR A 124 -17.68 1.64 24.88
C THR A 124 -17.05 2.17 26.17
N ALA A 125 -17.88 2.61 27.13
CA ALA A 125 -17.39 3.18 28.39
C ALA A 125 -16.73 2.14 29.29
N GLU A 126 -17.28 0.93 29.34
CA GLU A 126 -16.70 -0.20 30.09
C GLU A 126 -15.34 -0.57 29.52
N TYR A 127 -15.25 -0.68 28.19
CA TYR A 127 -14.01 -0.99 27.49
C TYR A 127 -12.94 0.07 27.72
N LEU A 128 -13.28 1.36 27.64
CA LEU A 128 -12.33 2.45 27.92
C LEU A 128 -11.83 2.42 29.36
N SER A 129 -12.71 2.18 30.33
CA SER A 129 -12.31 2.06 31.74
C SER A 129 -11.38 0.88 31.98
N GLN A 130 -11.62 -0.25 31.31
CA GLN A 130 -10.76 -1.43 31.40
C GLN A 130 -9.39 -1.16 30.76
N ARG A 131 -9.36 -0.55 29.57
CA ARG A 131 -8.12 -0.18 28.89
C ARG A 131 -7.28 0.82 29.69
N GLU A 132 -7.91 1.85 30.28
CA GLU A 132 -7.22 2.83 31.13
C GLU A 132 -6.59 2.14 32.35
N LYS A 133 -7.33 1.23 32.98
CA LYS A 133 -6.82 0.43 34.10
C LYS A 133 -5.61 -0.41 33.68
N GLU A 134 -5.70 -1.15 32.58
CA GLU A 134 -4.59 -1.96 32.05
C GLU A 134 -3.35 -1.09 31.80
N LEU A 135 -3.52 0.04 31.10
CA LEU A 135 -2.42 0.99 30.84
C LEU A 135 -1.82 1.57 32.12
N SER A 136 -2.62 1.80 33.17
CA SER A 136 -2.13 2.30 34.45
C SER A 136 -1.33 1.28 35.25
N GLU A 137 -1.56 -0.01 35.01
CA GLU A 137 -0.88 -1.14 35.66
C GLU A 137 0.39 -1.57 34.90
N MET A 138 0.56 -1.15 33.64
CA MET A 138 1.73 -1.42 32.82
C MET A 138 2.93 -0.55 33.22
N ASN A 139 4.14 -1.12 33.11
CA ASN A 139 5.35 -0.31 33.21
C ASN A 139 5.42 0.67 32.03
N GLU A 140 6.03 1.84 32.24
CA GLU A 140 6.16 2.85 31.17
C GLU A 140 6.88 2.31 29.93
N GLU A 141 7.85 1.39 30.09
CA GLU A 141 8.58 0.76 28.99
C GLU A 141 7.73 -0.25 28.20
N ASP A 142 6.68 -0.79 28.81
CA ASP A 142 5.77 -1.76 28.20
C ASP A 142 4.57 -1.09 27.53
N LYS A 143 4.33 0.21 27.81
CA LYS A 143 3.19 0.92 27.23
C LYS A 143 3.34 1.01 25.71
N PRO A 144 2.27 0.73 24.96
CA PRO A 144 2.31 0.79 23.51
C PRO A 144 2.65 2.22 23.07
N VAL A 145 3.64 2.34 22.18
CA VAL A 145 3.96 3.61 21.53
C VAL A 145 2.80 3.97 20.61
N GLU A 146 2.31 5.19 20.74
CA GLU A 146 1.29 5.72 19.84
C GLU A 146 1.92 5.99 18.46
N TRP A 147 1.42 5.30 17.44
CA TRP A 147 1.82 5.51 16.06
C TRP A 147 0.90 6.55 15.44
N LEU A 148 1.40 7.30 14.46
CA LEU A 148 0.55 8.17 13.65
C LEU A 148 -0.46 7.27 12.91
N LYS A 149 -1.75 7.52 13.08
CA LYS A 149 -2.83 6.75 12.46
C LYS A 149 -3.74 7.64 11.63
N PHE A 150 -4.38 7.05 10.63
CA PHE A 150 -5.39 7.73 9.83
C PHE A 150 -6.73 7.72 10.57
N GLY A 151 -7.32 8.89 10.80
CA GLY A 151 -8.63 9.05 11.43
C GLY A 151 -8.63 10.00 12.63
N ASP A 152 -9.74 10.00 13.37
CA ASP A 152 -9.93 10.79 14.58
C ASP A 152 -9.75 9.96 15.87
N ASP A 153 -10.12 10.47 17.05
CA ASP A 153 -10.04 9.73 18.31
C ASP A 153 -11.34 8.97 18.67
N SER A 154 -12.26 8.80 17.72
CA SER A 154 -13.56 8.20 17.99
C SER A 154 -13.44 6.71 18.34
N LEU A 155 -14.33 6.25 19.21
CA LEU A 155 -14.50 4.84 19.54
C LEU A 155 -15.98 4.57 19.82
N MET A 156 -16.50 3.50 19.23
CA MET A 156 -17.82 2.98 19.53
C MET A 156 -17.81 1.46 19.46
N ILE A 157 -18.37 0.80 20.48
CA ILE A 157 -18.40 -0.66 20.57
C ILE A 157 -19.80 -1.11 20.96
N LEU A 158 -20.39 -1.98 20.15
CA LEU A 158 -21.65 -2.66 20.46
C LEU A 158 -21.42 -4.16 20.66
N SER A 159 -22.14 -4.73 21.61
CA SER A 159 -22.12 -6.16 21.91
C SER A 159 -23.53 -6.67 22.16
N ASP A 160 -23.83 -7.89 21.71
CA ASP A 160 -25.04 -8.63 22.10
C ASP A 160 -24.75 -9.79 23.09
N GLY A 161 -23.51 -9.83 23.61
CA GLY A 161 -22.97 -10.87 24.47
C GLY A 161 -22.39 -12.08 23.74
N HIS A 162 -22.60 -12.22 22.42
CA HIS A 162 -22.00 -13.27 21.59
C HIS A 162 -21.22 -12.70 20.41
N LYS A 163 -21.69 -11.59 19.85
CA LYS A 163 -21.04 -10.83 18.80
C LYS A 163 -20.66 -9.46 19.33
N GLU A 164 -19.53 -8.95 18.82
CA GLU A 164 -19.08 -7.59 19.07
C GLU A 164 -18.71 -6.92 17.76
N ALA A 165 -19.01 -5.63 17.64
CA ALA A 165 -18.59 -4.82 16.52
C ALA A 165 -18.13 -3.45 17.03
N SER A 166 -17.08 -2.91 16.40
CA SER A 166 -16.60 -1.57 16.75
C SER A 166 -16.27 -0.71 15.54
N PHE A 167 -16.43 0.60 15.74
CA PHE A 167 -15.80 1.63 14.93
C PHE A 167 -14.72 2.30 15.75
N VAL A 168 -13.57 2.48 15.12
CA VAL A 168 -12.37 3.07 15.72
C VAL A 168 -11.84 4.12 14.75
N ARG A 169 -11.61 5.34 15.26
CA ARG A 169 -11.07 6.49 14.51
C ARG A 169 -11.87 6.91 13.27
N ASN A 170 -13.11 6.42 13.13
CA ASN A 170 -13.93 6.56 11.91
C ASN A 170 -13.23 6.12 10.61
N THR A 171 -12.25 5.23 10.72
CA THR A 171 -11.48 4.66 9.59
C THR A 171 -11.25 3.17 9.74
N SER A 172 -11.54 2.62 10.92
CA SER A 172 -11.26 1.22 11.26
C SER A 172 -12.50 0.53 11.82
N VAL A 173 -12.60 -0.78 11.56
CA VAL A 173 -13.72 -1.62 11.96
C VAL A 173 -13.21 -2.92 12.57
N SER A 174 -13.82 -3.36 13.66
CA SER A 174 -13.70 -4.75 14.11
C SER A 174 -15.06 -5.42 14.20
N TYR A 175 -15.08 -6.73 13.98
CA TYR A 175 -16.24 -7.59 14.19
C TYR A 175 -15.76 -8.95 14.68
N VAL A 176 -16.45 -9.52 15.66
CA VAL A 176 -16.20 -10.88 16.16
C VAL A 176 -17.53 -11.57 16.42
N ASP A 177 -17.62 -12.84 16.01
CA ASP A 177 -18.59 -13.81 16.50
C ASP A 177 -17.84 -14.83 17.37
N GLU A 178 -18.05 -14.78 18.69
CA GLU A 178 -17.27 -15.57 19.64
C GLU A 178 -17.44 -17.08 19.45
N MET A 179 -18.62 -17.53 19.02
CA MET A 179 -18.87 -18.95 18.81
C MET A 179 -18.13 -19.46 17.57
N LEU A 180 -18.26 -18.75 16.45
CA LEU A 180 -17.55 -19.09 15.22
C LEU A 180 -16.04 -18.97 15.41
N LYS A 181 -15.57 -17.90 16.06
CA LYS A 181 -14.15 -17.69 16.34
C LYS A 181 -13.55 -18.83 17.15
N LYS A 182 -14.24 -19.28 18.20
CA LYS A 182 -13.79 -20.43 19.01
C LYS A 182 -13.68 -21.72 18.21
N ASN A 183 -14.57 -21.95 17.25
CA ASN A 183 -14.50 -23.10 16.35
C ASN A 183 -13.29 -22.98 15.41
N CYS A 184 -13.08 -21.81 14.78
CA CYS A 184 -11.92 -21.56 13.94
C CYS A 184 -10.61 -21.70 14.73
N ASP A 185 -10.52 -21.16 15.95
CA ASP A 185 -9.36 -21.30 16.83
C ASP A 185 -9.03 -22.77 17.14
N ALA A 186 -10.03 -23.64 17.26
CA ALA A 186 -9.84 -25.06 17.51
C ALA A 186 -9.26 -25.79 16.27
N ILE A 187 -9.64 -25.36 15.07
CA ILE A 187 -9.12 -25.85 13.78
C ILE A 187 -7.70 -25.33 13.57
N TYR A 188 -7.48 -24.01 13.67
CA TYR A 188 -6.20 -23.33 13.44
C TYR A 188 -5.05 -23.95 14.23
N LYS A 189 -5.31 -24.39 15.47
CA LYS A 189 -4.30 -25.03 16.35
C LYS A 189 -3.83 -26.43 15.88
N LYS A 190 -4.53 -27.06 14.94
CA LYS A 190 -4.35 -28.48 14.60
C LYS A 190 -4.28 -28.75 13.11
N ALA A 191 -5.01 -27.98 12.31
CA ALA A 191 -5.05 -28.14 10.86
C ALA A 191 -3.74 -27.63 10.25
N PRO A 192 -3.26 -28.27 9.17
CA PRO A 192 -2.22 -27.67 8.36
C PRO A 192 -2.73 -26.36 7.72
N GLU A 193 -1.83 -25.39 7.58
CA GLU A 193 -2.05 -24.20 6.77
C GLU A 193 -1.82 -24.55 5.30
N ILE A 194 -2.77 -24.18 4.44
CA ILE A 194 -2.65 -24.36 2.98
C ILE A 194 -2.78 -22.99 2.34
N ASP A 195 -1.70 -22.51 1.71
CA ASP A 195 -1.73 -21.29 0.91
C ASP A 195 -2.46 -21.56 -0.41
N VAL A 196 -3.51 -20.79 -0.66
CA VAL A 196 -4.36 -20.89 -1.86
C VAL A 196 -4.43 -19.55 -2.58
N THR A 197 -3.47 -18.67 -2.30
CA THR A 197 -3.28 -17.39 -2.97
C THR A 197 -3.00 -17.65 -4.46
N GLY A 198 -3.92 -17.22 -5.33
CA GLY A 198 -3.79 -17.37 -6.79
C GLY A 198 -4.38 -18.66 -7.39
N ASP A 199 -4.75 -19.66 -6.58
CA ASP A 199 -5.46 -20.88 -7.03
C ASP A 199 -6.82 -20.99 -6.32
N SER A 200 -7.70 -20.06 -6.67
CA SER A 200 -8.94 -19.75 -5.97
C SER A 200 -9.92 -20.92 -5.81
N GLU A 201 -9.79 -21.97 -6.61
CA GLU A 201 -10.75 -23.08 -6.67
C GLU A 201 -10.15 -24.44 -6.29
N ALA A 202 -8.86 -24.50 -5.93
CA ALA A 202 -8.17 -25.78 -5.64
C ALA A 202 -8.39 -26.31 -4.22
N ALA A 203 -8.76 -25.46 -3.26
CA ALA A 203 -8.78 -25.81 -1.84
C ALA A 203 -9.95 -26.74 -1.44
N SER A 204 -11.17 -26.39 -1.86
CA SER A 204 -12.38 -27.12 -1.49
C SER A 204 -13.52 -26.91 -2.48
N SER A 205 -14.04 -28.00 -3.02
CA SER A 205 -15.25 -27.97 -3.87
C SER A 205 -16.54 -27.65 -3.11
N GLN A 206 -16.55 -27.79 -1.78
CA GLN A 206 -17.74 -27.55 -0.95
C GLN A 206 -17.83 -26.11 -0.44
N PHE A 207 -16.67 -25.47 -0.25
CA PHE A 207 -16.59 -24.08 0.18
C PHE A 207 -15.43 -23.40 -0.55
N PRO A 208 -15.64 -22.94 -1.80
CA PRO A 208 -14.60 -22.27 -2.57
C PRO A 208 -14.32 -20.86 -2.03
N ILE A 209 -13.15 -20.30 -2.34
CA ILE A 209 -12.78 -18.95 -1.88
C ILE A 209 -13.72 -17.88 -2.43
N SER A 210 -14.27 -18.10 -3.62
CA SER A 210 -15.25 -17.21 -4.26
C SER A 210 -16.47 -17.02 -3.36
N ARG A 211 -16.93 -18.11 -2.72
CA ARG A 211 -18.02 -18.04 -1.74
C ARG A 211 -17.61 -17.33 -0.45
N ALA A 212 -16.39 -17.53 0.04
CA ALA A 212 -15.88 -16.79 1.20
C ALA A 212 -15.79 -15.28 0.92
N LYS A 213 -15.32 -14.89 -0.28
CA LYS A 213 -15.28 -13.50 -0.74
C LYS A 213 -16.67 -12.88 -0.82
N GLU A 214 -17.67 -13.60 -1.32
CA GLU A 214 -19.07 -13.14 -1.34
C GLU A 214 -19.59 -12.84 0.07
N ILE A 215 -19.39 -13.78 1.02
CA ILE A 215 -19.80 -13.59 2.42
C ILE A 215 -19.14 -12.34 3.03
N LEU A 216 -17.86 -12.12 2.76
CA LEU A 216 -17.14 -10.93 3.22
C LEU A 216 -17.72 -9.64 2.62
N LEU A 217 -17.89 -9.61 1.30
CA LEU A 217 -18.43 -8.44 0.58
C LEU A 217 -19.86 -8.11 1.05
N GLU A 218 -20.70 -9.12 1.25
CA GLU A 218 -22.06 -8.94 1.80
C GLU A 218 -22.01 -8.29 3.18
N LYS A 219 -21.08 -8.71 4.06
CA LYS A 219 -20.92 -8.11 5.39
C LYS A 219 -20.46 -6.65 5.32
N ILE A 220 -19.44 -6.35 4.51
CA ILE A 220 -18.82 -5.01 4.49
C ILE A 220 -19.54 -4.01 3.59
N ALA A 221 -20.50 -4.46 2.77
CA ALA A 221 -21.33 -3.59 1.95
C ALA A 221 -22.08 -2.52 2.77
N VAL A 222 -22.40 -2.80 4.05
CA VAL A 222 -23.05 -1.85 4.97
C VAL A 222 -22.18 -0.62 5.29
N LEU A 223 -20.88 -0.73 5.01
CA LEU A 223 -19.85 0.29 5.19
C LEU A 223 -19.55 1.05 3.88
N ASP A 224 -20.36 0.82 2.84
CA ASP A 224 -20.16 1.34 1.48
C ASP A 224 -18.85 0.83 0.82
N ILE A 225 -18.38 -0.35 1.22
CA ILE A 225 -17.23 -1.03 0.62
C ILE A 225 -17.73 -2.05 -0.40
N GLY A 226 -17.55 -1.76 -1.68
CA GLY A 226 -18.02 -2.62 -2.78
C GLY A 226 -16.93 -3.49 -3.41
N GLU A 227 -15.66 -3.15 -3.20
CA GLU A 227 -14.53 -3.80 -3.87
C GLU A 227 -13.37 -4.01 -2.88
N ILE A 228 -12.71 -5.17 -3.00
CA ILE A 228 -11.53 -5.53 -2.21
C ILE A 228 -10.49 -6.19 -3.11
N HIS A 229 -9.22 -6.01 -2.77
CA HIS A 229 -8.11 -6.71 -3.38
C HIS A 229 -7.54 -7.74 -2.38
N ILE A 230 -7.72 -9.03 -2.66
CA ILE A 230 -7.23 -10.13 -1.80
C ILE A 230 -5.81 -10.45 -2.25
N PHE A 231 -4.82 -10.20 -1.39
CA PHE A 231 -3.41 -10.48 -1.67
C PHE A 231 -2.89 -11.73 -0.97
N ARG A 232 -3.64 -12.28 0.01
CA ARG A 232 -3.32 -13.56 0.64
C ARG A 232 -4.59 -14.31 1.06
N ALA A 233 -4.61 -15.61 0.84
CA ALA A 233 -5.68 -16.50 1.26
C ALA A 233 -5.12 -17.82 1.77
N LEU A 234 -5.45 -18.16 3.02
CA LEU A 234 -5.05 -19.40 3.67
C LEU A 234 -6.29 -20.23 3.96
N TYR A 235 -6.19 -21.54 3.73
CA TYR A 235 -7.25 -22.50 3.97
C TYR A 235 -6.88 -23.44 5.10
N TYR A 236 -7.86 -23.68 5.99
CA TYR A 236 -7.74 -24.62 7.09
C TYR A 236 -8.95 -25.55 7.10
N GLU A 237 -8.72 -26.85 7.28
CA GLU A 237 -9.78 -27.85 7.40
C GLU A 237 -9.44 -28.89 8.46
N LEU A 238 -10.44 -29.21 9.29
CA LEU A 238 -10.37 -30.30 10.26
C LEU A 238 -11.76 -30.90 10.47
N ASP A 239 -11.84 -32.23 10.47
CA ASP A 239 -13.08 -32.99 10.73
C ASP A 239 -14.28 -32.53 9.86
N GLY A 240 -14.02 -32.13 8.62
CA GLY A 240 -15.03 -31.67 7.66
C GLY A 240 -15.57 -30.25 7.92
N THR A 241 -14.95 -29.49 8.82
CA THR A 241 -15.19 -28.06 9.01
C THR A 241 -13.99 -27.28 8.49
N ALA A 242 -14.26 -26.26 7.68
CA ALA A 242 -13.23 -25.46 7.05
C ALA A 242 -13.49 -23.96 7.19
N PHE A 243 -12.41 -23.18 7.15
CA PHE A 243 -12.48 -21.73 7.09
C PHE A 243 -11.31 -21.17 6.28
N TYR A 244 -11.49 -19.95 5.77
CA TYR A 244 -10.43 -19.17 5.14
C TYR A 244 -9.96 -18.06 6.07
N GLU A 245 -8.65 -17.83 6.11
CA GLU A 245 -8.07 -16.56 6.53
C GLU A 245 -7.73 -15.74 5.30
N LEU A 246 -8.40 -14.60 5.14
CA LEU A 246 -8.16 -13.67 4.06
C LEU A 246 -7.40 -12.45 4.58
N SER A 247 -6.34 -12.04 3.86
CA SER A 247 -5.77 -10.69 3.97
C SER A 247 -6.02 -9.92 2.68
N PHE A 248 -6.52 -8.70 2.82
CA PHE A 248 -6.99 -7.90 1.71
C PHE A 248 -6.81 -6.40 1.96
N THR A 249 -6.83 -5.60 0.90
CA THR A 249 -6.78 -4.14 0.95
C THR A 249 -8.03 -3.54 0.28
N PRO A 250 -8.31 -2.23 0.49
CA PRO A 250 -9.35 -1.55 -0.27
C PRO A 250 -9.05 -1.63 -1.77
N SER A 251 -10.08 -1.62 -2.60
CA SER A 251 -9.95 -1.52 -4.05
C SER A 251 -10.88 -0.43 -4.57
N TYR A 252 -10.41 0.31 -5.57
CA TYR A 252 -11.18 1.37 -6.20
C TYR A 252 -11.05 1.24 -7.72
N GLU A 253 -12.17 1.06 -8.40
CA GLU A 253 -12.19 0.88 -9.86
C GLU A 253 -11.24 -0.23 -10.31
N THR A 254 -11.28 -1.37 -9.59
CA THR A 254 -10.41 -2.55 -9.77
C THR A 254 -8.93 -2.39 -9.40
N ILE A 255 -8.49 -1.20 -8.98
CA ILE A 255 -7.11 -0.94 -8.52
C ILE A 255 -7.05 -1.12 -7.00
N GLY A 256 -6.29 -2.11 -6.54
CA GLY A 256 -6.06 -2.37 -5.11
C GLY A 256 -5.13 -1.34 -4.47
N VAL A 257 -5.29 -1.08 -3.18
CA VAL A 257 -4.28 -0.37 -2.38
C VAL A 257 -3.11 -1.32 -2.10
N ALA A 258 -1.89 -0.80 -2.12
CA ALA A 258 -0.67 -1.54 -1.88
C ALA A 258 -0.72 -2.36 -0.57
N SER A 259 -0.18 -3.59 -0.61
CA SER A 259 -0.15 -4.52 0.52
C SER A 259 1.26 -4.93 0.95
N GLU A 260 2.26 -4.71 0.10
CA GLU A 260 3.65 -5.13 0.34
C GLU A 260 4.54 -3.90 0.51
N PHE A 261 4.65 -3.40 1.74
CA PHE A 261 5.39 -2.16 2.03
C PHE A 261 6.86 -2.36 2.37
N GLY A 262 7.29 -3.62 2.57
CA GLY A 262 8.62 -3.92 3.09
C GLY A 262 8.84 -3.43 4.53
N GLN A 263 9.99 -2.83 4.82
CA GLN A 263 10.29 -2.20 6.09
C GLN A 263 9.33 -1.03 6.36
N ILE A 264 8.56 -1.19 7.44
CA ILE A 264 7.60 -0.19 7.93
C ILE A 264 8.36 0.88 8.70
N VAL A 265 8.20 2.14 8.29
CA VAL A 265 8.73 3.29 9.03
C VAL A 265 7.64 4.01 9.81
N PRO A 266 7.96 4.62 10.96
CA PRO A 266 6.99 5.40 11.72
C PRO A 266 6.33 6.48 10.86
N GLY A 267 4.99 6.51 10.85
CA GLY A 267 4.21 7.47 10.07
C GLY A 267 3.63 6.93 8.77
N GLU A 268 4.00 5.72 8.34
CA GLU A 268 3.32 5.03 7.24
C GLU A 268 1.98 4.45 7.70
N VAL A 269 0.93 4.72 6.92
CA VAL A 269 -0.41 4.14 7.10
C VAL A 269 -0.58 2.98 6.14
N GLN A 270 -1.06 1.85 6.64
CA GLN A 270 -1.22 0.62 5.86
C GLN A 270 -2.67 0.13 5.97
N PRO A 271 -3.54 0.57 5.04
CA PRO A 271 -4.90 0.08 4.97
C PRO A 271 -4.91 -1.45 4.83
N ARG A 272 -5.42 -2.15 5.84
CA ARG A 272 -5.39 -3.62 5.84
C ARG A 272 -6.65 -4.23 6.43
N GLY A 273 -7.20 -5.18 5.68
CA GLY A 273 -8.27 -6.06 6.11
C GLY A 273 -7.74 -7.46 6.41
N THR A 274 -8.22 -8.05 7.51
CA THR A 274 -8.09 -9.48 7.79
C THR A 274 -9.45 -10.05 8.18
N ALA A 275 -9.77 -11.26 7.73
CA ALA A 275 -11.01 -11.91 8.10
C ALA A 275 -10.87 -13.44 8.16
N TRP A 276 -11.56 -14.05 9.11
CA TRP A 276 -11.77 -15.50 9.17
C TRP A 276 -13.20 -15.83 8.77
N ILE A 277 -13.36 -16.64 7.73
CA ILE A 277 -14.66 -16.85 7.08
C ILE A 277 -14.95 -18.34 6.99
N THR A 278 -16.11 -18.73 7.50
CA THR A 278 -16.66 -20.07 7.37
C THR A 278 -17.88 -20.04 6.45
N LYS A 279 -18.41 -21.20 6.08
CA LYS A 279 -19.70 -21.30 5.37
C LYS A 279 -20.88 -20.70 6.16
N ASP A 280 -20.76 -20.65 7.49
CA ASP A 280 -21.80 -20.20 8.41
C ASP A 280 -21.70 -18.69 8.70
N GLY A 281 -20.63 -18.03 8.25
CA GLY A 281 -20.45 -16.59 8.36
C GLY A 281 -19.01 -16.17 8.69
N ILE A 282 -18.86 -14.92 9.08
CA ILE A 282 -17.58 -14.35 9.49
C ILE A 282 -17.37 -14.63 10.97
N ALA A 283 -16.22 -15.20 11.31
CA ALA A 283 -15.82 -15.46 12.69
C ALA A 283 -15.13 -14.25 13.32
N THR A 284 -14.25 -13.61 12.58
CA THR A 284 -13.61 -12.35 12.96
C THR A 284 -13.28 -11.54 11.71
N MET A 285 -13.33 -10.21 11.82
CA MET A 285 -12.92 -9.29 10.79
C MET A 285 -12.29 -8.06 11.45
N ASN A 286 -11.15 -7.62 10.92
CA ASN A 286 -10.49 -6.38 11.31
C ASN A 286 -10.12 -5.59 10.06
N LEU A 287 -10.56 -4.34 10.00
CA LEU A 287 -10.23 -3.38 8.95
C LEU A 287 -9.46 -2.24 9.63
N GLU A 288 -8.14 -2.18 9.49
CA GLU A 288 -7.29 -1.14 10.08
C GLU A 288 -6.96 -0.07 9.04
N ASP A 289 -7.22 1.20 9.40
CA ASP A 289 -7.01 2.39 8.56
C ASP A 289 -7.56 2.24 7.13
N TYR A 290 -8.62 1.44 7.00
CA TYR A 290 -9.12 0.89 5.74
C TYR A 290 -10.23 1.73 5.11
N CYS A 291 -11.05 2.35 5.95
CA CYS A 291 -12.39 2.77 5.58
C CYS A 291 -12.51 4.29 5.40
N GLY A 292 -11.53 4.94 4.78
CA GLY A 292 -11.65 6.37 4.49
C GLY A 292 -12.78 6.68 3.51
N LYS A 293 -13.41 7.85 3.67
CA LYS A 293 -14.38 8.39 2.70
C LYS A 293 -13.65 9.18 1.63
N ILE A 294 -13.92 8.87 0.37
CA ILE A 294 -13.36 9.62 -0.77
C ILE A 294 -13.94 11.03 -0.76
N MET A 295 -13.07 12.03 -0.70
CA MET A 295 -13.43 13.45 -0.68
C MET A 295 -13.29 14.08 -2.06
N GLU A 296 -12.13 13.88 -2.67
CA GLU A 296 -11.75 14.49 -3.94
C GLU A 296 -11.06 13.48 -4.84
N ARG A 297 -11.19 13.70 -6.14
CA ARG A 297 -10.44 12.98 -7.16
C ARG A 297 -9.70 14.01 -8.01
N SER A 298 -8.41 13.79 -8.22
CA SER A 298 -7.60 14.69 -9.04
C SER A 298 -8.04 14.66 -10.51
N GLU A 299 -7.49 15.57 -11.31
CA GLU A 299 -7.50 15.38 -12.77
C GLU A 299 -6.85 14.03 -13.10
N ALA A 300 -7.41 13.37 -14.12
CA ALA A 300 -6.92 12.06 -14.54
C ALA A 300 -5.57 12.21 -15.25
N GLY A 301 -4.56 11.49 -14.76
CA GLY A 301 -3.26 11.39 -15.39
C GLY A 301 -3.18 10.20 -16.33
N ASN A 302 -2.40 10.31 -17.41
CA ASN A 302 -2.11 9.17 -18.28
C ASN A 302 -1.19 8.19 -17.54
N ILE A 303 -1.54 6.91 -17.55
CA ILE A 303 -0.68 5.87 -16.98
C ILE A 303 0.49 5.63 -17.93
N LEU A 304 1.70 5.59 -17.36
CA LEU A 304 2.92 5.24 -18.08
C LEU A 304 2.82 3.83 -18.64
N THR A 305 3.18 3.68 -19.92
CA THR A 305 3.31 2.34 -20.51
C THR A 305 4.43 1.57 -19.82
N PHE A 306 4.38 0.24 -19.89
CA PHE A 306 5.41 -0.57 -19.24
C PHE A 306 6.81 -0.33 -19.83
N SER A 307 6.91 0.02 -21.13
CA SER A 307 8.19 0.44 -21.73
C SER A 307 8.71 1.74 -21.11
N GLN A 308 7.84 2.73 -20.90
CA GLN A 308 8.25 3.96 -20.20
C GLN A 308 8.71 3.66 -18.77
N VAL A 309 8.03 2.74 -18.07
CA VAL A 309 8.44 2.29 -16.74
C VAL A 309 9.84 1.68 -16.78
N THR A 310 10.14 0.79 -17.74
CA THR A 310 11.47 0.18 -17.85
C THR A 310 12.56 1.19 -18.21
N ASP A 311 12.27 2.15 -19.10
CA ASP A 311 13.21 3.22 -19.47
C ASP A 311 13.53 4.11 -18.25
N ILE A 312 12.52 4.42 -17.44
CA ILE A 312 12.68 5.20 -16.20
C ILE A 312 13.50 4.42 -15.15
N LEU A 313 13.23 3.12 -14.98
CA LEU A 313 14.00 2.27 -14.07
C LEU A 313 15.48 2.20 -14.49
N GLU A 314 15.77 2.13 -15.79
CA GLU A 314 17.14 2.19 -16.30
C GLU A 314 17.83 3.50 -15.88
N LYS A 315 17.15 4.65 -15.92
CA LYS A 315 17.73 5.93 -15.44
C LYS A 315 18.01 5.94 -13.94
N TYR A 316 17.14 5.34 -13.14
CA TYR A 316 17.39 5.20 -11.71
C TYR A 316 18.58 4.27 -11.40
N LEU A 317 18.80 3.22 -12.21
CA LEU A 317 19.95 2.33 -12.10
C LEU A 317 21.24 3.01 -12.57
N GLU A 318 21.24 3.69 -13.72
CA GLU A 318 22.39 4.43 -14.26
C GLU A 318 22.94 5.45 -13.24
N ASN A 319 22.05 6.10 -12.49
CA ASN A 319 22.42 7.08 -11.48
C ASN A 319 22.60 6.50 -10.07
N ASN A 320 22.56 5.16 -9.90
CA ASN A 320 22.69 4.47 -8.62
C ASN A 320 21.68 4.94 -7.55
N THR A 321 20.51 5.42 -7.97
CA THR A 321 19.39 5.71 -7.05
C THR A 321 18.74 4.41 -6.59
N ILE A 322 18.75 3.41 -7.47
CA ILE A 322 18.36 2.03 -7.18
C ILE A 322 19.60 1.17 -7.37
N CYS A 323 19.82 0.22 -6.44
CA CYS A 323 20.86 -0.80 -6.56
C CYS A 323 20.25 -2.05 -7.20
N GLY A 324 20.78 -2.49 -8.34
CA GLY A 324 20.31 -3.67 -9.04
C GLY A 324 21.00 -4.97 -8.60
N ASN A 325 20.38 -6.09 -8.92
CA ASN A 325 21.03 -7.40 -9.02
C ASN A 325 20.41 -8.19 -10.18
N SER A 326 21.19 -8.40 -11.24
CA SER A 326 20.74 -9.07 -12.47
C SER A 326 20.39 -10.55 -12.29
N LYS A 327 20.76 -11.16 -11.15
CA LYS A 327 20.47 -12.57 -10.83
C LYS A 327 19.13 -12.75 -10.12
N ALA A 328 18.65 -11.72 -9.44
CA ALA A 328 17.39 -11.71 -8.71
C ALA A 328 16.25 -11.33 -9.67
N LYS A 329 15.18 -12.13 -9.68
CA LYS A 329 14.03 -11.89 -10.56
C LYS A 329 12.90 -11.21 -9.79
N LEU A 330 12.47 -10.04 -10.26
CA LEU A 330 11.21 -9.43 -9.86
C LEU A 330 10.08 -10.15 -10.59
N MET A 331 9.16 -10.76 -9.84
CA MET A 331 8.20 -11.74 -10.37
C MET A 331 6.78 -11.20 -10.48
N ARG A 332 6.51 -10.02 -9.91
CA ARG A 332 5.20 -9.37 -9.94
C ARG A 332 5.33 -7.95 -10.46
N ALA A 333 4.39 -7.56 -11.30
CA ALA A 333 4.19 -6.20 -11.78
C ALA A 333 2.69 -5.90 -11.70
N GLU A 334 2.30 -4.87 -10.96
CA GLU A 334 0.89 -4.53 -10.72
C GLU A 334 0.69 -3.01 -10.71
N LEU A 335 -0.51 -2.57 -11.09
CA LEU A 335 -0.96 -1.21 -10.85
C LEU A 335 -1.74 -1.18 -9.53
N VAL A 336 -1.29 -0.35 -8.58
CA VAL A 336 -1.88 -0.24 -7.25
C VAL A 336 -1.99 1.23 -6.82
N TYR A 337 -2.71 1.47 -5.73
CA TYR A 337 -2.67 2.74 -5.01
C TYR A 337 -1.66 2.68 -3.86
N TYR A 338 -0.64 3.53 -3.88
CA TYR A 338 0.26 3.71 -2.74
C TYR A 338 -0.32 4.74 -1.75
N PRO A 339 -0.57 4.35 -0.49
CA PRO A 339 -1.09 5.26 0.53
C PRO A 339 0.01 6.17 1.11
N THR A 340 -0.30 7.46 1.26
CA THR A 340 0.55 8.42 1.97
C THR A 340 -0.33 9.33 2.82
N LEU A 341 -0.13 9.30 4.14
CA LEU A 341 -0.79 10.21 5.05
C LEU A 341 -0.17 11.61 4.94
N ARG A 342 -1.00 12.62 4.68
CA ARG A 342 -0.62 14.04 4.66
C ARG A 342 -1.60 14.82 5.53
N GLU A 343 -1.09 15.35 6.64
CA GLU A 343 -1.93 15.98 7.66
C GLU A 343 -3.01 15.00 8.16
N ALA A 344 -4.28 15.25 7.86
CA ALA A 344 -5.41 14.38 8.20
C ALA A 344 -5.95 13.57 7.00
N GLU A 345 -5.35 13.72 5.82
CA GLU A 345 -5.82 13.06 4.59
C GLU A 345 -4.93 11.89 4.19
N LEU A 346 -5.55 10.78 3.82
CA LEU A 346 -4.86 9.66 3.20
C LEU A 346 -4.90 9.83 1.68
N ILE A 347 -3.75 10.14 1.10
CA ILE A 347 -3.60 10.28 -0.34
C ILE A 347 -3.24 8.93 -0.95
N LEU A 348 -4.05 8.48 -1.91
CA LEU A 348 -3.82 7.26 -2.66
C LEU A 348 -3.27 7.64 -4.04
N THR A 349 -1.95 7.50 -4.20
CA THR A 349 -1.24 7.79 -5.44
C THR A 349 -1.18 6.53 -6.30
N PRO A 350 -1.62 6.56 -7.57
CA PRO A 350 -1.49 5.42 -8.46
C PRO A 350 0.00 5.12 -8.71
N ALA A 351 0.38 3.86 -8.58
CA ALA A 351 1.76 3.42 -8.63
C ALA A 351 1.92 2.08 -9.35
N TRP A 352 2.98 1.97 -10.14
CA TRP A 352 3.51 0.69 -10.58
C TRP A 352 4.26 0.05 -9.41
N HIS A 353 3.83 -1.15 -9.03
CA HIS A 353 4.48 -1.99 -8.02
C HIS A 353 5.19 -3.14 -8.73
N ILE A 354 6.51 -3.20 -8.61
CA ILE A 354 7.34 -4.24 -9.21
C ILE A 354 8.17 -4.88 -8.09
N CYS A 355 7.91 -6.15 -7.79
CA CYS A 355 8.49 -6.79 -6.62
C CYS A 355 8.75 -8.29 -6.80
N ILE A 356 9.43 -8.85 -5.81
CA ILE A 356 9.29 -10.26 -5.45
C ILE A 356 8.19 -10.37 -4.40
N PRO A 357 7.16 -11.20 -4.65
CA PRO A 357 6.16 -11.51 -3.64
C PRO A 357 6.78 -12.00 -2.33
N LEU A 358 6.24 -11.56 -1.19
CA LEU A 358 6.80 -11.90 0.11
C LEU A 358 6.83 -13.41 0.39
N ASN A 359 5.81 -14.16 -0.04
CA ASN A 359 5.76 -15.61 0.12
C ASN A 359 6.90 -16.31 -0.64
N GLU A 360 7.14 -15.91 -1.89
CA GLU A 360 8.25 -16.39 -2.70
C GLU A 360 9.61 -16.03 -2.07
N MET A 361 9.71 -14.84 -1.48
CA MET A 361 10.88 -14.44 -0.72
C MET A 361 11.12 -15.36 0.49
N MET A 362 10.08 -15.68 1.26
CA MET A 362 10.18 -16.59 2.40
C MET A 362 10.63 -17.99 1.97
N ASP A 363 10.03 -18.54 0.92
CA ASP A 363 10.39 -19.85 0.37
C ASP A 363 11.85 -19.88 -0.13
N ALA A 364 12.30 -18.80 -0.79
CA ALA A 364 13.69 -18.66 -1.23
C ALA A 364 14.67 -18.60 -0.04
N MET A 365 14.30 -17.93 1.05
CA MET A 365 15.11 -17.88 2.27
C MET A 365 15.19 -19.24 2.98
N GLU A 366 14.07 -19.95 3.09
CA GLU A 366 14.01 -21.28 3.72
C GLU A 366 14.77 -22.34 2.92
N SER A 367 14.71 -22.26 1.58
CA SER A 367 15.40 -23.18 0.68
C SER A 367 16.91 -22.93 0.57
N GLY A 368 17.41 -21.79 1.07
CA GLY A 368 18.82 -21.43 1.04
C GLY A 368 19.31 -20.94 -0.32
N ASP A 369 18.45 -20.26 -1.09
CA ASP A 369 18.83 -19.66 -2.37
C ASP A 369 19.93 -18.60 -2.18
N LYS A 370 21.12 -18.92 -2.68
CA LYS A 370 22.30 -18.06 -2.55
C LYS A 370 22.21 -16.79 -3.37
N ALA A 371 21.54 -16.82 -4.53
CA ALA A 371 21.41 -15.63 -5.37
C ALA A 371 20.59 -14.55 -4.64
N TRP A 372 19.56 -14.98 -3.90
CA TRP A 372 18.74 -14.12 -3.06
C TRP A 372 19.47 -13.61 -1.82
N GLN A 373 20.14 -14.50 -1.10
CA GLN A 373 20.90 -14.10 0.09
C GLN A 373 21.98 -13.06 -0.25
N GLU A 374 22.65 -13.21 -1.40
CA GLU A 374 23.59 -12.21 -1.91
C GLU A 374 22.89 -10.91 -2.35
N ALA A 375 21.71 -10.98 -2.98
CA ALA A 375 20.93 -9.81 -3.38
C ALA A 375 20.55 -8.92 -2.17
N VAL A 376 19.95 -9.53 -1.16
CA VAL A 376 19.53 -8.84 0.06
C VAL A 376 20.73 -8.28 0.82
N ALA A 377 21.82 -9.05 0.94
CA ALA A 377 23.04 -8.58 1.61
C ALA A 377 23.69 -7.37 0.94
N ASN A 378 23.52 -7.22 -0.38
CA ASN A 378 24.06 -6.10 -1.15
C ASN A 378 23.09 -4.92 -1.26
N GLY A 379 21.90 -4.99 -0.64
CA GLY A 379 20.88 -3.95 -0.71
C GLY A 379 20.29 -3.80 -2.12
N ALA A 380 20.21 -4.91 -2.87
CA ALA A 380 19.61 -4.90 -4.19
C ALA A 380 18.09 -4.75 -4.10
N ALA A 381 17.53 -3.97 -5.02
CA ALA A 381 16.13 -3.64 -5.02
C ALA A 381 15.25 -4.87 -5.28
N TRP A 382 14.30 -5.09 -4.38
CA TRP A 382 13.38 -6.22 -4.40
C TRP A 382 11.90 -5.79 -4.29
N ASN A 383 11.65 -4.55 -3.90
CA ASN A 383 10.32 -3.96 -3.86
C ASN A 383 10.37 -2.51 -4.34
N ILE A 384 9.71 -2.20 -5.45
CA ILE A 384 9.77 -0.90 -6.11
C ILE A 384 8.35 -0.37 -6.31
N TYR A 385 8.11 0.85 -5.84
CA TYR A 385 6.93 1.65 -6.13
C TYR A 385 7.31 2.89 -6.94
N LEU A 386 6.77 2.98 -8.14
CA LEU A 386 6.96 4.10 -9.06
C LEU A 386 5.61 4.79 -9.30
N ASP A 387 5.54 6.12 -9.17
CA ASP A 387 4.34 6.87 -9.50
C ASP A 387 3.92 6.61 -10.96
N ALA A 388 2.70 6.12 -11.14
CA ALA A 388 2.25 5.58 -12.41
C ALA A 388 2.00 6.65 -13.47
N VAL A 389 2.01 7.94 -13.10
CA VAL A 389 1.76 9.07 -14.01
C VAL A 389 3.05 9.85 -14.25
N THR A 390 3.84 10.07 -13.20
CA THR A 390 5.02 10.94 -13.25
C THR A 390 6.33 10.17 -13.36
N GLY A 391 6.33 8.85 -13.12
CA GLY A 391 7.55 8.04 -13.12
C GLY A 391 8.47 8.34 -11.94
N LYS A 392 7.99 9.07 -10.94
CA LYS A 392 8.78 9.38 -9.75
C LYS A 392 8.86 8.16 -8.82
N LEU A 393 10.06 7.85 -8.34
CA LEU A 393 10.25 6.82 -7.32
C LEU A 393 9.54 7.20 -6.01
N ILE A 394 8.58 6.37 -5.58
CA ILE A 394 7.82 6.54 -4.33
C ILE A 394 8.52 5.82 -3.18
N LYS A 395 8.89 4.56 -3.38
CA LYS A 395 9.57 3.71 -2.41
C LYS A 395 10.42 2.66 -3.12
N VAL A 396 11.57 2.32 -2.53
CA VAL A 396 12.43 1.21 -2.95
C VAL A 396 13.04 0.56 -1.72
N GLU A 397 13.15 -0.76 -1.73
CA GLU A 397 13.86 -1.57 -0.73
C GLU A 397 14.79 -2.58 -1.35
#